data_AF-A0A533XH93-F1
#
_entry.id   AF-A0A533XH93-F1
#
_cell.length_a   1.000
_cell.length_b   1.000
_cell.length_c   1.000
_cell.angle_alpha   90.00
_cell.angle_beta   90.00
_cell.angle_gamma   90.00
#
_symmetry.space_group_name_H-M   'P 1'
#
loop_
_entity.id
_entity.type
_entity.pdbx_description
1 polymer ?
#
loop_
_entity_poly.entity_id
_entity_poly.type
_entity_poly.pdbx_seq_one_letter_code
_entity_poly.pdbx_strand_id
1 'polypeptide(L)'
;NESATGFISSIGFDAPIARHVIRINTAHMLTLIRGGEVKKGIGAECLKFLLEAAPETTTGQFEDIHQAIEQSAVDRLGVEKAGFLNLGKSRNDQVASAIRMELRERIILLLTRVNLLQESLLGVVKRDGRTVIPGFTHLQHAQPVTVAHHYIAYFDSIQRDCERFFQLYERVNLSPMGAAALAGTSVNLDRRLIASLLGSSRG
;
A
#
# COMPACT_ATOMS: atom_id res chain seq x y z
N ASN A 1 7.38 0.40 -33.27
CA ASN A 1 6.94 -0.53 -32.22
C ASN A 1 7.39 -0.16 -30.81
N GLU A 2 8.40 0.69 -30.60
CA GLU A 2 8.76 1.20 -29.26
C GLU A 2 7.69 2.10 -28.62
N SER A 3 6.83 2.78 -29.40
CA SER A 3 5.85 3.73 -28.86
C SER A 3 4.66 3.09 -28.14
N ALA A 4 4.27 1.86 -28.52
CA ALA A 4 3.12 1.17 -27.91
C ALA A 4 3.52 0.46 -26.61
N THR A 5 4.65 -0.25 -26.61
CA THR A 5 5.21 -0.91 -25.41
C THR A 5 5.61 0.10 -24.34
N GLY A 6 6.18 1.25 -24.74
CA GLY A 6 6.46 2.35 -23.82
C GLY A 6 5.21 3.00 -23.22
N PHE A 7 4.07 2.97 -23.91
CA PHE A 7 2.81 3.54 -23.42
C PHE A 7 2.08 2.64 -22.43
N ILE A 8 2.20 1.32 -22.57
CA ILE A 8 1.53 0.34 -21.69
C ILE A 8 2.37 -0.06 -20.47
N SER A 9 3.68 0.21 -20.48
CA SER A 9 4.57 -0.16 -19.38
C SER A 9 4.34 0.71 -18.13
N SER A 10 4.14 0.08 -16.99
CA SER A 10 4.05 0.71 -15.66
C SER A 10 5.32 0.58 -14.83
N ILE A 11 6.33 -0.17 -15.29
CA ILE A 11 7.52 -0.52 -14.51
C ILE A 11 8.23 0.69 -13.87
N GLY A 12 8.27 1.83 -14.56
CA GLY A 12 8.89 3.08 -14.06
C GLY A 12 8.12 3.73 -12.89
N PHE A 13 6.85 3.37 -12.70
CA PHE A 13 5.97 3.88 -11.65
C PHE A 13 5.69 2.85 -10.55
N ASP A 14 5.98 1.58 -10.78
CA ASP A 14 5.63 0.47 -9.88
C ASP A 14 6.58 0.30 -8.68
N ALA A 15 7.68 1.07 -8.62
CA ALA A 15 8.63 1.02 -7.51
C ALA A 15 7.97 1.06 -6.10
N PRO A 16 6.93 1.87 -5.84
CA PRO A 16 6.24 1.88 -4.54
C PRO A 16 5.54 0.56 -4.20
N ILE A 17 5.06 -0.19 -5.20
CA ILE A 17 4.32 -1.44 -4.97
C ILE A 17 5.19 -2.69 -5.01
N ALA A 18 6.44 -2.61 -5.49
CA ALA A 18 7.31 -3.76 -5.70
C ALA A 18 7.45 -4.67 -4.47
N ARG A 19 7.71 -4.07 -3.30
CA ARG A 19 7.80 -4.83 -2.04
C ARG A 19 6.48 -5.52 -1.67
N HIS A 20 5.35 -4.88 -1.98
CA HIS A 20 4.03 -5.41 -1.69
C HIS A 20 3.70 -6.59 -2.59
N VAL A 21 4.12 -6.56 -3.86
CA VAL A 21 3.97 -7.69 -4.78
C VAL A 21 4.70 -8.93 -4.27
N ILE A 22 5.93 -8.78 -3.76
CA ILE A 22 6.67 -9.90 -3.14
C ILE A 22 5.93 -10.44 -1.90
N ARG A 23 5.46 -9.54 -1.02
CA ARG A 23 4.68 -9.94 0.18
C ARG A 23 3.38 -10.66 -0.18
N ILE A 24 2.68 -10.18 -1.21
CA ILE A 24 1.46 -10.81 -1.74
C ILE A 24 1.75 -12.22 -2.25
N ASN A 25 2.77 -12.38 -3.10
CA ASN A 25 3.16 -13.69 -3.61
C ASN A 25 3.60 -14.64 -2.47
N THR A 26 4.25 -14.12 -1.43
CA THR A 26 4.66 -14.89 -0.25
C THR A 26 3.45 -15.39 0.53
N ALA A 27 2.50 -14.50 0.85
CA ALA A 27 1.27 -14.86 1.55
C ALA A 27 0.39 -15.83 0.75
N HIS A 28 0.33 -15.64 -0.57
CA HIS A 28 -0.38 -16.51 -1.49
C HIS A 28 0.22 -17.92 -1.51
N MET A 29 1.54 -18.03 -1.68
CA MET A 29 2.25 -19.32 -1.70
C MET A 29 2.10 -20.08 -0.37
N LEU A 30 2.20 -19.40 0.77
CA LEU A 30 1.93 -20.01 2.09
C LEU A 30 0.52 -20.61 2.16
N THR A 31 -0.46 -19.92 1.58
CA THR A 31 -1.86 -20.35 1.57
C THR A 31 -2.07 -21.54 0.64
N LEU A 32 -1.44 -21.54 -0.55
CA LEU A 32 -1.47 -22.68 -1.47
C LEU A 32 -0.85 -23.95 -0.86
N ILE A 33 0.28 -23.82 -0.17
CA ILE A 33 0.92 -24.94 0.54
C ILE A 33 0.00 -25.48 1.63
N ARG A 34 -0.63 -24.58 2.40
CA ARG A 34 -1.57 -24.96 3.46
C ARG A 34 -2.83 -25.64 2.90
N GLY A 35 -3.34 -25.17 1.78
CA GLY A 35 -4.51 -25.73 1.10
C GLY A 35 -4.25 -27.06 0.38
N GLY A 36 -2.98 -27.48 0.26
CA GLY A 36 -2.58 -28.70 -0.44
C GLY A 36 -2.48 -28.55 -1.96
N GLU A 37 -2.66 -27.35 -2.48
CA GLU A 37 -2.61 -27.01 -3.92
C GLU A 37 -1.17 -27.03 -4.46
N VAL A 38 -0.18 -26.80 -3.58
CA VAL A 38 1.24 -26.85 -3.91
C VAL A 38 1.97 -27.78 -2.95
N LYS A 39 2.78 -28.70 -3.48
CA LYS A 39 3.61 -29.59 -2.67
C LYS A 39 4.61 -28.77 -1.85
N LYS A 40 4.77 -29.12 -0.57
CA LYS A 40 5.65 -28.40 0.39
C LYS A 40 7.07 -28.15 -0.14
N GLY A 41 7.68 -29.13 -0.82
CA GLY A 41 9.03 -28.98 -1.38
C GLY A 41 9.12 -27.84 -2.41
N ILE A 42 8.24 -27.87 -3.42
CA ILE A 42 8.17 -26.82 -4.45
C ILE A 42 7.84 -25.48 -3.81
N GLY A 43 6.84 -25.45 -2.92
CA GLY A 43 6.44 -24.23 -2.24
C GLY A 43 7.56 -23.61 -1.40
N ALA A 44 8.39 -24.41 -0.74
CA ALA A 44 9.54 -23.93 0.03
C ALA A 44 10.60 -23.29 -0.87
N GLU A 45 10.84 -23.84 -2.07
CA GLU A 45 11.74 -23.22 -3.05
C GLU A 45 11.21 -21.88 -3.56
N CYS A 46 9.90 -21.79 -3.85
CA CYS A 46 9.25 -20.53 -4.23
C CYS A 46 9.35 -19.48 -3.11
N LEU A 47 9.09 -19.87 -1.86
CA LEU A 47 9.21 -18.98 -0.71
C LEU A 47 10.65 -18.50 -0.51
N LYS A 48 11.63 -19.40 -0.65
CA LYS A 48 13.05 -19.03 -0.59
C LYS A 48 13.39 -17.99 -1.66
N PHE A 49 12.95 -18.19 -2.90
CA PHE A 49 13.12 -17.21 -3.96
C PHE A 49 12.52 -15.85 -3.58
N LEU A 50 11.27 -15.81 -3.12
CA LEU A 50 10.59 -14.56 -2.78
C LEU A 50 11.26 -13.81 -1.62
N LEU A 51 11.80 -14.52 -0.63
CA LEU A 51 12.52 -13.91 0.50
C LEU A 51 13.87 -13.31 0.09
N GLU A 52 14.49 -13.86 -0.95
CA GLU A 52 15.77 -13.40 -1.49
C GLU A 52 15.60 -12.43 -2.67
N ALA A 53 14.38 -12.26 -3.18
CA ALA A 53 14.08 -11.33 -4.25
C ALA A 53 14.23 -9.89 -3.76
N ALA A 54 15.16 -9.15 -4.37
CA ALA A 54 15.27 -7.71 -4.14
C ALA A 54 14.18 -6.99 -4.94
N PRO A 55 13.34 -6.15 -4.31
CA PRO A 55 12.33 -5.37 -5.03
C PRO A 55 12.95 -4.30 -5.96
N GLU A 56 14.23 -3.99 -5.79
CA GLU A 56 14.95 -2.93 -6.50
C GLU A 56 15.55 -3.37 -7.85
N THR A 57 15.54 -4.67 -8.16
CA THR A 57 16.13 -5.18 -9.40
C THR A 57 15.07 -5.46 -10.45
N THR A 58 14.56 -4.43 -11.12
CA THR A 58 14.07 -4.54 -12.52
C THR A 58 14.10 -3.21 -13.24
N THR A 59 15.29 -2.67 -13.43
CA THR A 59 15.57 -1.82 -14.60
C THR A 59 15.74 -2.76 -15.81
N GLY A 60 14.68 -2.96 -16.60
CA GLY A 60 14.65 -3.86 -17.75
C GLY A 60 13.45 -3.60 -18.67
N GLN A 61 13.36 -4.35 -19.78
CA GLN A 61 12.28 -4.24 -20.80
C GLN A 61 10.95 -4.92 -20.36
N PHE A 62 10.57 -4.82 -19.09
CA PHE A 62 9.34 -5.43 -18.58
C PHE A 62 8.16 -4.46 -18.62
N GLU A 63 6.95 -4.98 -18.82
CA GLU A 63 5.72 -4.20 -18.81
C GLU A 63 5.44 -3.67 -17.40
N ASP A 64 5.43 -4.55 -16.40
CA ASP A 64 5.11 -4.24 -15.00
C ASP A 64 6.05 -4.97 -14.02
N ILE A 65 6.01 -4.58 -12.74
CA ILE A 65 6.83 -5.18 -11.69
C ILE A 65 6.52 -6.67 -11.46
N HIS A 66 5.33 -7.12 -11.80
CA HIS A 66 4.95 -8.48 -11.56
C HIS A 66 5.52 -9.42 -12.62
N GLN A 67 5.49 -9.04 -13.89
CA GLN A 67 6.14 -9.74 -15.00
C GLN A 67 7.64 -9.85 -14.73
N ALA A 68 8.23 -8.77 -14.24
CA ALA A 68 9.60 -8.70 -13.74
C ALA A 68 9.91 -9.80 -12.71
N ILE A 69 9.10 -9.90 -11.65
CA ILE A 69 9.25 -10.95 -10.61
C ILE A 69 9.01 -12.35 -11.18
N GLU A 70 8.03 -12.51 -12.05
CA GLU A 70 7.68 -13.78 -12.68
C GLU A 70 8.83 -14.29 -13.57
N GLN A 71 9.45 -13.43 -14.38
CA GLN A 71 10.61 -13.79 -15.18
C GLN A 71 11.80 -14.17 -14.31
N SER A 72 12.08 -13.39 -13.26
CA SER A 72 13.15 -13.71 -12.30
C SER A 72 12.92 -15.06 -11.62
N ALA A 73 11.66 -15.42 -11.33
CA ALA A 73 11.31 -16.72 -10.78
C ALA A 73 11.57 -17.85 -11.80
N VAL A 74 11.21 -17.65 -13.07
CA VAL A 74 11.47 -18.61 -14.14
C VAL A 74 12.96 -18.86 -14.32
N ASP A 75 13.75 -17.80 -14.39
CA ASP A 75 15.21 -17.89 -14.59
C ASP A 75 15.88 -18.66 -13.44
N ARG A 76 15.34 -18.57 -12.22
CA ARG A 76 15.92 -19.17 -11.02
C ARG A 76 15.40 -20.55 -10.67
N LEU A 77 14.10 -20.79 -10.82
CA LEU A 77 13.41 -22.00 -10.37
C LEU A 77 13.03 -22.93 -11.53
N GLY A 78 13.07 -22.43 -12.77
CA GLY A 78 12.50 -23.08 -13.94
C GLY A 78 10.99 -22.85 -14.06
N VAL A 79 10.49 -22.94 -15.30
CA VAL A 79 9.10 -22.64 -15.68
C VAL A 79 8.07 -23.42 -14.86
N GLU A 80 8.31 -24.72 -14.64
CA GLU A 80 7.37 -25.60 -13.93
C GLU A 80 7.13 -25.13 -12.49
N LYS A 81 8.19 -24.80 -11.75
CA LYS A 81 8.09 -24.33 -10.37
C LYS A 81 7.59 -22.90 -10.29
N ALA A 82 8.10 -22.02 -11.15
CA ALA A 82 7.71 -20.61 -11.20
C ALA A 82 6.21 -20.43 -11.53
N GLY A 83 5.64 -21.31 -12.36
CA GLY A 83 4.21 -21.29 -12.71
C GLY A 83 3.28 -21.38 -11.49
N PHE A 84 3.70 -22.05 -10.42
CA PHE A 84 2.91 -22.13 -9.17
C PHE A 84 2.77 -20.80 -8.46
N LEU A 85 3.65 -19.81 -8.72
CA LEU A 85 3.45 -18.47 -8.18
C LEU A 85 2.10 -17.93 -8.65
N ASN A 86 1.73 -18.14 -9.92
CA ASN A 86 0.53 -17.62 -10.58
C ASN A 86 -0.74 -18.46 -10.37
N LEU A 87 -0.65 -19.64 -9.74
CA LEU A 87 -1.78 -20.53 -9.54
C LEU A 87 -2.90 -19.85 -8.71
N GLY A 88 -4.09 -19.70 -9.30
CA GLY A 88 -5.27 -19.24 -8.58
C GLY A 88 -5.31 -17.75 -8.22
N LYS A 89 -4.46 -16.92 -8.86
CA LYS A 89 -4.50 -15.45 -8.75
C LYS A 89 -4.49 -14.80 -10.13
N SER A 90 -4.76 -13.50 -10.20
CA SER A 90 -4.69 -12.71 -11.43
C SER A 90 -3.86 -11.44 -11.22
N ARG A 91 -3.56 -10.71 -12.29
CA ARG A 91 -2.95 -9.38 -12.14
C ARG A 91 -3.90 -8.40 -11.44
N ASN A 92 -5.21 -8.49 -11.68
CA ASN A 92 -6.22 -7.55 -11.18
C ASN A 92 -6.27 -7.49 -9.64
N ASP A 93 -6.43 -8.64 -9.00
CA ASP A 93 -6.47 -8.73 -7.54
C ASP A 93 -5.09 -8.48 -6.90
N GLN A 94 -4.00 -8.87 -7.56
CA GLN A 94 -2.64 -8.56 -7.11
C GLN A 94 -2.36 -7.06 -7.09
N VAL A 95 -2.58 -6.36 -8.21
CA VAL A 95 -2.34 -4.90 -8.31
C VAL A 95 -3.25 -4.16 -7.33
N ALA A 96 -4.53 -4.53 -7.28
CA ALA A 96 -5.49 -3.93 -6.37
C ALA A 96 -5.09 -4.11 -4.88
N SER A 97 -4.47 -5.24 -4.54
CA SER A 97 -3.94 -5.50 -3.20
C SER A 97 -2.67 -4.70 -2.93
N ALA A 98 -1.74 -4.65 -3.88
CA ALA A 98 -0.46 -3.97 -3.74
C ALA A 98 -0.65 -2.45 -3.56
N ILE A 99 -1.55 -1.85 -4.36
CA ILE A 99 -1.93 -0.44 -4.24
C ILE A 99 -2.55 -0.16 -2.86
N ARG A 100 -3.46 -1.01 -2.38
CA ARG A 100 -4.07 -0.83 -1.05
C ARG A 100 -3.05 -0.94 0.08
N MET A 101 -2.11 -1.87 -0.01
CA MET A 101 -1.02 -2.01 0.95
C MET A 101 -0.13 -0.76 0.98
N GLU A 102 0.21 -0.21 -0.19
CA GLU A 102 0.99 1.03 -0.30
C GLU A 102 0.22 2.24 0.25
N LEU A 103 -1.06 2.39 -0.12
CA LEU A 103 -1.91 3.46 0.39
C LEU A 103 -2.05 3.40 1.91
N ARG A 104 -2.20 2.20 2.48
CA ARG A 104 -2.28 2.01 3.93
C ARG A 104 -1.05 2.56 4.65
N GLU A 105 0.14 2.27 4.15
CA GLU A 105 1.38 2.76 4.73
C GLU A 105 1.57 4.26 4.54
N ARG A 106 1.15 4.80 3.37
CA ARG A 106 1.13 6.25 3.13
C ARG A 106 0.18 6.99 4.05
N ILE A 107 -1.00 6.43 4.33
CA ILE A 107 -1.95 7.01 5.29
C ILE A 107 -1.33 7.07 6.69
N ILE A 108 -0.68 5.99 7.15
CA ILE A 108 0.02 5.97 8.44
C ILE A 108 1.11 7.05 8.48
N LEU A 109 1.96 7.11 7.45
CA LEU A 109 3.03 8.11 7.37
C LEU A 109 2.48 9.55 7.38
N LEU A 110 1.40 9.78 6.65
CA LEU A 110 0.75 11.08 6.59
C LEU A 110 0.15 11.47 7.95
N LEU A 111 -0.57 10.56 8.62
CA LEU A 111 -1.09 10.80 9.97
C LEU A 111 0.02 11.14 10.97
N THR A 112 1.17 10.44 10.91
CA THR A 112 2.34 10.78 11.75
C THR A 112 2.83 12.20 11.49
N ARG A 113 2.94 12.61 10.22
CA ARG A 113 3.38 13.97 9.86
C ARG A 113 2.38 15.04 10.28
N VAL A 114 1.09 14.75 10.14
CA VAL A 114 0.03 15.65 10.57
C VAL A 114 0.04 15.82 12.08
N ASN A 115 0.27 14.76 12.85
CA ASN A 115 0.43 14.86 14.30
C ASN A 115 1.60 15.77 14.69
N LEU A 116 2.76 15.66 14.02
CA LEU A 116 3.90 16.55 14.26
C LEU A 116 3.60 18.03 13.93
N LEU A 117 2.81 18.28 12.88
CA LEU A 117 2.34 19.62 12.56
C LEU A 117 1.42 20.16 13.67
N GLN A 118 0.46 19.36 14.11
CA GLN A 118 -0.45 19.71 15.19
C GLN A 118 0.30 20.02 16.50
N GLU A 119 1.31 19.22 16.86
CA GLU A 119 2.20 19.50 18.00
C GLU A 119 2.95 20.83 17.84
N SER A 120 3.42 21.15 16.63
CA SER A 120 4.11 22.41 16.33
C SER A 120 3.18 23.62 16.50
N LEU A 121 1.92 23.51 16.07
CA LEU A 121 0.90 24.55 16.29
C LEU A 121 0.64 24.75 17.78
N LEU A 122 0.51 23.66 18.55
CA LEU A 122 0.34 23.72 20.01
C LEU A 122 1.57 24.34 20.69
N GLY A 123 2.77 24.14 20.16
CA GLY A 123 3.99 24.81 20.62
C GLY A 123 3.92 26.34 20.49
N VAL A 124 3.37 26.85 19.38
CA VAL A 124 3.13 28.30 19.19
C VAL A 124 2.08 28.80 20.18
N VAL A 125 0.97 28.07 20.33
CA VAL A 125 -0.09 28.41 21.29
C VAL A 125 0.45 28.48 22.72
N LYS A 126 1.32 27.54 23.11
CA LYS A 126 1.93 27.53 24.45
C LYS A 126 2.85 28.73 24.69
N ARG A 127 3.61 29.15 23.67
CA ARG A 127 4.58 30.25 23.78
C ARG A 127 3.91 31.62 23.76
N ASP A 128 3.01 31.84 22.79
CA ASP A 128 2.51 33.18 22.44
C ASP A 128 0.98 33.31 22.60
N GLY A 129 0.30 32.32 23.16
CA GLY A 129 -1.16 32.18 23.05
C GLY A 129 -2.00 33.33 23.62
N ARG A 130 -1.46 34.15 24.54
CA ARG A 130 -2.15 35.32 25.11
C ARG A 130 -1.96 36.59 24.28
N THR A 131 -1.06 36.59 23.31
CA THR A 131 -0.78 37.75 22.45
C THR A 131 -2.01 38.08 21.64
N VAL A 132 -2.43 39.35 21.68
CA VAL A 132 -3.55 39.87 20.89
C VAL A 132 -3.04 40.28 19.51
N ILE A 133 -3.76 39.87 18.47
CA ILE A 133 -3.50 40.17 17.06
C ILE A 133 -4.80 40.64 16.39
N PRO A 134 -4.74 41.41 15.28
CA PRO A 134 -5.94 41.72 14.51
C PRO A 134 -6.53 40.45 13.90
N GLY A 135 -7.84 40.24 14.06
CA GLY A 135 -8.59 39.28 13.26
C GLY A 135 -8.90 39.86 11.88
N PHE A 136 -9.15 39.01 10.88
CA PHE A 136 -9.41 39.43 9.50
C PHE A 136 -10.68 38.82 8.93
N THR A 137 -11.45 39.63 8.21
CA THR A 137 -12.53 39.20 7.32
C THR A 137 -12.39 39.96 6.01
N HIS A 138 -12.51 39.29 4.86
CA HIS A 138 -12.22 39.90 3.55
C HIS A 138 -10.84 40.58 3.49
N LEU A 139 -9.86 40.03 4.20
CA LEU A 139 -8.51 40.60 4.37
C LEU A 139 -8.47 42.01 5.00
N GLN A 140 -9.55 42.46 5.64
CA GLN A 140 -9.62 43.71 6.39
C GLN A 140 -9.64 43.44 7.90
N HIS A 141 -9.09 44.38 8.69
CA HIS A 141 -9.12 44.30 10.15
C HIS A 141 -10.56 44.20 10.66
N ALA A 142 -10.81 43.18 11.49
CA ALA A 142 -12.05 42.94 12.19
C ALA A 142 -11.80 43.06 13.72
N GLN A 143 -12.48 42.24 14.52
CA GLN A 143 -12.25 42.20 15.96
C GLN A 143 -10.86 41.63 16.30
N PRO A 144 -10.19 42.14 17.35
CA PRO A 144 -8.98 41.51 17.87
C PRO A 144 -9.24 40.08 18.33
N VAL A 145 -8.27 39.19 18.08
CA VAL A 145 -8.26 37.80 18.54
C VAL A 145 -6.93 37.48 19.19
N THR A 146 -6.81 36.33 19.86
CA THR A 146 -5.52 35.87 20.37
C THR A 146 -4.78 35.01 19.33
N VAL A 147 -3.46 34.96 19.43
CA VAL A 147 -2.63 33.99 18.69
C VAL A 147 -3.13 32.56 18.93
N ALA A 148 -3.54 32.24 20.16
CA ALA A 148 -4.12 30.94 20.47
C ALA A 148 -5.37 30.66 19.61
N HIS A 149 -6.33 31.59 19.58
CA HIS A 149 -7.56 31.42 18.80
C HIS A 149 -7.27 31.23 17.31
N HIS A 150 -6.32 31.99 16.76
CA HIS A 150 -5.93 31.89 15.35
C HIS A 150 -5.30 30.53 15.00
N TYR A 151 -4.33 30.06 15.78
CA TYR A 151 -3.63 28.80 15.48
C TYR A 151 -4.46 27.56 15.79
N ILE A 152 -5.34 27.61 16.81
CA ILE A 152 -6.28 26.52 17.09
C ILE A 152 -7.29 26.35 15.95
N ALA A 153 -7.70 27.43 15.27
CA ALA A 153 -8.56 27.29 14.09
C ALA A 153 -7.95 26.40 12.99
N TYR A 154 -6.63 26.50 12.75
CA TYR A 154 -5.92 25.60 11.84
C TYR A 154 -5.79 24.19 12.39
N PHE A 155 -5.46 24.05 13.68
CA PHE A 155 -5.42 22.76 14.35
C PHE A 155 -6.73 21.99 14.18
N ASP A 156 -7.88 22.63 14.43
CA ASP A 156 -9.20 22.02 14.33
C ASP A 156 -9.54 21.64 12.89
N SER A 157 -9.10 22.44 11.91
CA SER A 157 -9.26 22.09 10.49
C SER A 157 -8.48 20.83 10.13
N ILE A 158 -7.24 20.75 10.57
CA ILE A 158 -6.35 19.61 10.33
C ILE A 158 -6.86 18.37 11.08
N GLN A 159 -7.40 18.53 12.29
CA GLN A 159 -7.97 17.44 13.07
C GLN A 159 -9.11 16.73 12.33
N ARG A 160 -9.98 17.48 11.65
CA ARG A 160 -11.03 16.90 10.80
C ARG A 160 -10.45 16.11 9.62
N ASP A 161 -9.29 16.52 9.09
CA ASP A 161 -8.59 15.74 8.06
C ASP A 161 -8.02 14.45 8.64
N CYS A 162 -7.45 14.46 9.86
CA CYS A 162 -7.02 13.25 10.56
C CYS A 162 -8.18 12.24 10.68
N GLU A 163 -9.35 12.69 11.12
CA GLU A 163 -10.55 11.86 11.25
C GLU A 163 -10.96 11.23 9.92
N ARG A 164 -10.91 11.99 8.81
CA ARG A 164 -11.17 11.47 7.46
C ARG A 164 -10.15 10.40 7.05
N PHE A 165 -8.88 10.57 7.40
CA PHE A 165 -7.84 9.58 7.12
C PHE A 165 -8.02 8.29 7.94
N PHE A 166 -8.41 8.37 9.21
CA PHE A 166 -8.77 7.19 10.01
C PHE A 166 -9.95 6.43 9.38
N GLN A 167 -11.00 7.15 8.97
CA GLN A 167 -12.13 6.53 8.28
C GLN A 167 -11.73 5.90 6.93
N LEU A 168 -10.83 6.54 6.19
CA LEU A 168 -10.30 6.02 4.94
C LEU A 168 -9.46 4.75 5.16
N TYR A 169 -8.64 4.74 6.20
CA TYR A 169 -7.78 3.61 6.55
C TYR A 169 -8.58 2.30 6.65
N GLU A 170 -9.72 2.32 7.35
CA GLU A 170 -10.59 1.14 7.50
C GLU A 170 -11.06 0.57 6.15
N ARG A 171 -11.34 1.43 5.16
CA ARG A 171 -11.77 1.01 3.81
C ARG A 171 -10.60 0.50 2.97
N VAL A 172 -9.42 1.09 3.14
CA VAL A 172 -8.19 0.69 2.43
C VAL A 172 -7.64 -0.63 2.98
N ASN A 173 -7.82 -0.89 4.28
CA ASN A 173 -7.29 -2.06 4.98
C ASN A 173 -8.11 -3.35 4.76
N LEU A 174 -8.72 -3.49 3.58
CA LEU A 174 -9.43 -4.68 3.13
C LEU A 174 -8.63 -5.35 2.02
N SER A 175 -8.51 -6.68 2.04
CA SER A 175 -7.73 -7.44 1.06
C SER A 175 -8.57 -7.87 -0.15
N PRO A 176 -8.22 -7.47 -1.38
CA PRO A 176 -8.85 -7.97 -2.61
C PRO A 176 -8.45 -9.41 -3.01
N MET A 177 -7.43 -9.98 -2.37
CA MET A 177 -6.85 -11.26 -2.80
C MET A 177 -7.88 -12.39 -2.85
N GLY A 178 -7.83 -13.17 -3.93
CA GLY A 178 -8.76 -14.27 -4.18
C GLY A 178 -10.00 -13.86 -4.97
N ALA A 179 -10.14 -12.58 -5.34
CA ALA A 179 -11.09 -12.16 -6.38
C ALA A 179 -10.67 -12.62 -7.79
N ALA A 180 -9.39 -12.98 -7.96
CA ALA A 180 -8.80 -13.33 -9.25
C ALA A 180 -9.16 -12.28 -10.31
N ALA A 181 -9.36 -12.70 -11.57
CA ALA A 181 -9.58 -11.77 -12.67
C ALA A 181 -10.86 -10.92 -12.45
N LEU A 182 -11.95 -11.55 -11.99
CA LEU A 182 -13.23 -10.90 -11.74
C LEU A 182 -14.25 -11.74 -10.93
N ALA A 183 -14.18 -13.09 -11.02
CA ALA A 183 -15.22 -14.00 -10.52
C ALA A 183 -14.79 -14.84 -9.30
N GLY A 184 -13.65 -14.52 -8.69
CA GLY A 184 -13.02 -15.36 -7.68
C GLY A 184 -12.13 -16.46 -8.28
N THR A 185 -11.50 -17.22 -7.40
CA THR A 185 -10.61 -18.33 -7.76
C THR A 185 -11.29 -19.68 -7.56
N SER A 186 -11.00 -20.64 -8.45
CA SER A 186 -11.41 -22.05 -8.30
C SER A 186 -10.44 -22.87 -7.44
N VAL A 187 -9.27 -22.30 -7.13
CA VAL A 187 -8.24 -22.92 -6.27
C VAL A 187 -8.67 -22.80 -4.82
N ASN A 188 -8.44 -23.84 -4.01
CA ASN A 188 -8.79 -23.82 -2.59
C ASN A 188 -7.88 -22.86 -1.82
N LEU A 189 -8.30 -21.60 -1.71
CA LEU A 189 -7.53 -20.50 -1.16
C LEU A 189 -8.21 -19.90 0.08
N ASP A 190 -7.53 -19.94 1.22
CA ASP A 190 -7.99 -19.27 2.45
C ASP A 190 -7.75 -17.76 2.38
N ARG A 191 -8.75 -17.02 1.88
CA ARG A 191 -8.72 -15.55 1.78
C ARG A 191 -8.55 -14.85 3.13
N ARG A 192 -9.04 -15.44 4.22
CA ARG A 192 -8.91 -14.84 5.57
C ARG A 192 -7.47 -14.94 6.05
N LEU A 193 -6.81 -16.08 5.80
CA LEU A 193 -5.40 -16.25 6.08
C LEU A 193 -4.55 -15.27 5.28
N ILE A 194 -4.81 -15.11 3.97
CA ILE A 194 -4.07 -14.13 3.14
C ILE A 194 -4.26 -12.71 3.69
N ALA A 195 -5.49 -12.31 3.98
CA ALA A 195 -5.76 -10.99 4.55
C ALA A 195 -4.94 -10.77 5.85
N SER A 196 -4.95 -11.76 6.75
CA SER A 196 -4.18 -11.71 8.00
C SER A 196 -2.67 -11.60 7.77
N LEU A 197 -2.10 -12.41 6.88
CA LEU A 197 -0.67 -12.38 6.54
C LEU A 197 -0.24 -11.04 5.92
N LEU A 198 -1.15 -10.37 5.21
CA LEU A 198 -0.93 -9.06 4.62
C LEU A 198 -1.29 -7.89 5.57
N GLY A 199 -1.69 -8.18 6.81
CA GLY A 199 -2.09 -7.18 7.81
C GLY A 199 -3.42 -6.49 7.50
N SER A 200 -4.24 -7.05 6.61
CA SER A 200 -5.57 -6.56 6.28
C SER A 200 -6.60 -7.01 7.31
N SER A 201 -7.60 -6.19 7.59
CA SER A 201 -8.65 -6.47 8.57
C SER A 201 -9.53 -7.66 8.18
N ARG A 202 -9.82 -7.81 6.88
CA ARG A 202 -10.53 -8.95 6.28
C ARG A 202 -10.32 -8.99 4.76
N GLY A 203 -10.66 -10.13 4.16
CA GLY A 203 -10.69 -10.34 2.71
C GLY A 203 -12.06 -10.08 2.09
#